data_AF-A0A0B3AV59-F1
#
_entry.id   AF-A0A0B3AV59-F1
#
_cell.length_a   1.000
_cell.length_b   1.000
_cell.length_c   1.000
_cell.angle_alpha   90.00
_cell.angle_beta   90.00
_cell.angle_gamma   90.00
#
_symmetry.space_group_name_H-M   'P 1'
#
loop_
_entity.id
_entity.type
_entity.pdbx_description
1 polymer ?
#
loop_
_entity_poly.entity_id
_entity_poly.type
_entity_poly.pdbx_seq_one_letter_code
_entity_poly.pdbx_strand_id
1 'polypeptide(L)' 'MVKIQQLPSGQLILTIPKILAEYEGLEKGMEVEFKKHKDGLLLDITKGEG' A
#
# COMPACT_ATOMS: atom_id res chain seq x y z
N MET A 1 -9.73 7.31 5.18
CA MET A 1 -9.71 7.77 3.78
C MET A 1 -8.31 7.53 3.21
N VAL A 2 -8.21 6.80 2.09
CA VAL A 2 -6.93 6.63 1.38
C VAL A 2 -6.70 7.86 0.49
N LYS A 3 -5.48 8.41 0.49
CA LYS A 3 -5.13 9.58 -0.35
C LYS A 3 -4.10 9.17 -1.39
N ILE A 4 -4.33 9.58 -2.63
CA ILE A 4 -3.40 9.39 -3.75
C ILE A 4 -2.84 10.75 -4.13
N GLN A 5 -1.52 10.87 -4.23
CA GLN A 5 -0.83 12.10 -4.63
C GLN A 5 0.28 11.74 -5.60
N GLN A 6 0.45 12.52 -6.68
CA GLN A 6 1.58 12.41 -7.59
C GLN A 6 2.53 13.58 -7.35
N LEU A 7 3.79 13.28 -7.06
CA LEU A 7 4.83 14.30 -6.91
C LEU A 7 5.30 14.77 -8.30
N PRO A 8 5.86 15.99 -8.41
CA PRO A 8 6.46 16.49 -9.66
C PRO A 8 7.56 15.59 -10.23
N SER A 9 8.21 14.78 -9.40
CA SER A 9 9.20 13.77 -9.83
C SER A 9 8.59 12.57 -10.59
N GLY A 10 7.27 12.47 -10.66
CA GLY A 10 6.55 11.32 -11.18
C GLY A 10 6.26 10.23 -10.14
N GLN A 11 6.78 10.36 -8.91
CA GLN A 11 6.53 9.40 -7.83
C GLN A 11 5.08 9.47 -7.35
N LEU A 12 4.45 8.30 -7.21
CA LEU A 12 3.12 8.15 -6.66
C LEU A 12 3.19 7.87 -5.15
N ILE A 13 2.46 8.64 -4.36
CA ILE A 13 2.33 8.47 -2.91
C ILE A 13 0.91 8.02 -2.59
N LEU A 14 0.80 6.86 -1.93
CA LEU A 14 -0.42 6.30 -1.39
C LEU A 14 -0.38 6.44 0.13
N THR A 15 -1.30 7.23 0.69
CA THR A 15 -1.42 7.38 2.15
C THR A 15 -2.52 6.46 2.67
N ILE A 16 -2.13 5.50 3.50
CA ILE A 16 -3.04 4.57 4.16
C ILE A 16 -3.29 5.06 5.59
N PRO A 17 -4.56 5.20 6.02
CA PRO A 17 -4.90 5.50 7.41
C PRO A 17 -4.26 4.52 8.40
N LYS A 18 -3.77 5.04 9.52
CA LYS A 18 -3.10 4.25 10.56
C LYS A 18 -3.93 3.04 11.02
N ILE A 19 -5.24 3.22 11.23
CA ILE A 19 -6.13 2.12 11.65
C ILE A 19 -6.18 0.95 10.65
N LEU A 20 -6.11 1.24 9.33
CA LEU A 20 -6.08 0.20 8.31
C LEU A 20 -4.71 -0.46 8.23
N ALA A 21 -3.65 0.34 8.36
CA ALA A 21 -2.30 -0.20 8.42
C ALA A 21 -2.13 -1.15 9.61
N GLU A 22 -2.63 -0.80 10.79
CA GLU A 22 -2.58 -1.65 11.98
C GLU A 22 -3.45 -2.91 11.83
N TYR A 23 -4.65 -2.79 11.27
CA TYR A 23 -5.53 -3.93 11.01
C TYR A 23 -4.90 -4.95 10.05
N GLU A 24 -4.25 -4.46 8.99
CA GLU A 24 -3.59 -5.30 7.98
C GLU A 24 -2.15 -5.71 8.39
N GLY A 25 -1.62 -5.18 9.49
CA GLY A 25 -0.25 -5.46 9.95
C GLY A 25 0.85 -4.83 9.10
N LEU A 26 0.57 -3.70 8.43
CA LEU A 26 1.55 -2.95 7.64
C LEU A 26 2.54 -2.20 8.53
N GLU A 27 3.83 -2.52 8.39
CA GLU A 27 4.91 -1.87 9.11
C GLU A 27 5.79 -1.00 8.20
N LYS A 28 6.49 -0.04 8.79
CA LYS A 28 7.44 0.80 8.04
C LYS A 28 8.59 -0.06 7.51
N GLY A 29 8.87 0.07 6.22
CA GLY A 29 9.93 -0.71 5.57
C GLY A 29 9.49 -2.07 5.05
N MET A 30 8.21 -2.42 5.23
CA MET A 30 7.63 -3.62 4.65
C MET A 30 7.54 -3.51 3.13
N GLU A 31 7.88 -4.60 2.44
CA GLU A 31 7.62 -4.74 1.01
C GLU A 31 6.17 -5.18 0.78
N VAL A 32 5.51 -4.57 -0.20
CA VAL A 32 4.13 -4.89 -0.58
C VAL A 32 4.06 -5.07 -2.09
N GLU A 33 3.20 -5.96 -2.54
CA GLU A 33 3.00 -6.22 -3.97
C GLU A 33 1.66 -5.66 -4.44
N PHE A 34 1.65 -4.97 -5.59
CA PHE A 34 0.41 -4.55 -6.24
C PHE A 34 -0.03 -5.60 -7.24
N LYS A 35 -1.18 -6.23 -6.99
CA LYS A 35 -1.82 -7.15 -7.92
C LYS A 35 -2.95 -6.44 -8.67
N LYS A 36 -3.07 -6.73 -9.96
CA LYS A 36 -4.16 -6.21 -10.78
C LYS A 36 -5.47 -6.92 -10.42
N HIS A 37 -6.50 -6.15 -10.09
CA HIS A 37 -7.85 -6.63 -9.84
C HIS A 37 -8.80 -6.07 -10.91
N LYS A 38 -9.97 -6.71 -11.08
CA LYS A 38 -10.95 -6.32 -12.13
C LYS A 38 -11.35 -4.85 -12.04
N ASP A 39 -11.41 -4.32 -10.82
CA ASP A 39 -11.88 -2.96 -10.52
C ASP A 39 -10.76 -2.04 -9.99
N GLY A 40 -9.48 -2.46 -10.04
CA GLY A 40 -8.38 -1.63 -9.53
C GLY A 40 -7.09 -2.38 -9.22
N LEU A 41 -6.37 -1.88 -8.22
CA LEU A 41 -5.15 -2.50 -7.69
C LEU A 41 -5.44 -3.03 -6.30
N LEU A 42 -5.06 -4.28 -6.06
CA LEU A 42 -5.07 -4.90 -4.74
C LEU A 42 -3.65 -4.84 -4.18
N LEU A 43 -3.49 -4.30 -2.97
CA LEU A 43 -2.25 -4.45 -2.22
C LEU A 43 -2.27 -5.81 -1.55
N ASP A 44 -1.34 -6.66 -1.92
CA ASP A 44 -1.09 -7.93 -1.24
C ASP A 44 0.12 -7.75 -0.32
N ILE A 45 -0.05 -8.14 0.93
CA ILE A 45 0.99 -8.08 1.93
C ILE A 45 1.72 -9.40 1.83
N THR A 46 2.83 -9.41 1.09
CA THR A 46 3.78 -10.50 1.12
C THR A 46 4.33 -10.56 2.54
N LYS A 47 3.73 -11.39 3.38
CA LYS A 47 4.36 -11.80 4.64
C LYS A 47 5.68 -12.43 4.21
N GLY A 48 6.78 -11.72 4.43
CA GLY A 48 8.09 -12.34 4.33
C GLY A 48 8.06 -13.57 5.23
N GLU A 49 8.10 -14.76 4.63
CA GLU A 49 8.39 -15.98 5.36
C GLU A 49 9.82 -15.81 5.89
N GLY A 50 9.91 -15.39 7.15
CA GLY A 50 11.11 -15.46 7.96
C GLY A 50 11.08 -16.69 8.84
#